data_AF-A0A0F9TH91-F1
#
_entry.id   AF-A0A0F9TH91-F1
#
_cell.length_a   1.000
_cell.length_b   1.000
_cell.length_c   1.000
_cell.angle_alpha   90.00
_cell.angle_beta   90.00
_cell.angle_gamma   90.00
#
_symmetry.space_group_name_H-M   'P 1'
#
loop_
_entity.id
_entity.type
_entity.pdbx_description
1 polymer ?
#
loop_
_entity_poly.entity_id
_entity_poly.type
_entity_poly.pdbx_seq_one_letter_code
_entity_poly.pdbx_strand_id
1 'polypeptide(L)'
;MNTYSDGAMHHVTDVLESRAAEMGCLAFSLKDEPIPADVAMEASGPLLWALVLHSTAIAQLSGASKPNEVNFLPLTIASEPDAPYGSEARIQQGRLPMALALNLLDAALEHAICVGMHNLGYKPSEWDQLPENERVIPLEPYFADLQTSWVTEALEQGDTKDQILNWPTLLDFQTLESAKPGAALSKDSSLNRSRILNMSSPS
;
A
#
# COMPACT_ATOMS: atom_id res chain seq x y z
N MET A 1 -30.99 11.20 1.97
CA MET A 1 -29.94 10.16 2.08
C MET A 1 -28.95 10.44 0.97
N ASN A 2 -27.66 10.56 1.28
CA ASN A 2 -26.64 10.73 0.25
C ASN A 2 -26.36 9.34 -0.33
N THR A 3 -26.98 9.04 -1.46
CA THR A 3 -26.64 7.87 -2.29
C THR A 3 -25.49 8.29 -3.20
N TYR A 4 -24.43 7.50 -3.24
CA TYR A 4 -23.36 7.67 -4.23
C TYR A 4 -23.88 7.27 -5.61
N SER A 5 -23.34 7.90 -6.65
CA SER A 5 -23.72 7.59 -8.03
C SER A 5 -23.24 6.21 -8.45
N ASP A 6 -23.95 5.61 -9.40
CA ASP A 6 -23.42 4.47 -10.16
C ASP A 6 -22.08 4.91 -10.79
N GLY A 7 -21.02 4.11 -10.61
CA GLY A 7 -19.67 4.45 -11.05
C GLY A 7 -18.84 5.27 -10.06
N ALA A 8 -19.34 5.58 -8.86
CA ALA A 8 -18.55 6.32 -7.86
C ALA A 8 -17.23 5.61 -7.50
N MET A 9 -17.18 4.27 -7.54
CA MET A 9 -15.93 3.53 -7.29
C MET A 9 -14.91 3.75 -8.41
N HIS A 10 -15.36 3.82 -9.66
CA HIS A 10 -14.49 4.12 -10.78
C HIS A 10 -13.82 5.49 -10.61
N HIS A 11 -14.56 6.50 -10.13
CA HIS A 11 -13.97 7.80 -9.80
C HIS A 11 -12.95 7.75 -8.66
N VAL A 12 -13.13 6.85 -7.68
CA VAL A 12 -12.11 6.65 -6.65
C VAL A 12 -10.84 6.10 -7.28
N THR A 13 -10.96 5.07 -8.12
CA THR A 13 -9.83 4.49 -8.88
C THR A 13 -9.14 5.53 -9.75
N ASP A 14 -9.89 6.32 -10.55
CA ASP A 14 -9.33 7.37 -11.42
C ASP A 14 -8.51 8.40 -10.64
N VAL A 15 -9.02 8.82 -9.46
CA VAL A 15 -8.32 9.77 -8.60
C VAL A 15 -7.02 9.17 -8.07
N LEU A 16 -7.06 7.92 -7.58
CA LEU A 16 -5.87 7.26 -7.04
C LEU A 16 -4.82 6.97 -8.12
N GLU A 17 -5.25 6.59 -9.33
CA GLU A 17 -4.37 6.38 -10.47
C GLU A 17 -3.66 7.69 -10.84
N SER A 18 -4.41 8.79 -10.94
CA SER A 18 -3.84 10.12 -11.19
C SER A 18 -2.82 10.51 -10.11
N ARG A 19 -3.09 10.20 -8.85
CA ARG A 19 -2.17 10.46 -7.73
C ARG A 19 -0.90 9.61 -7.81
N ALA A 20 -1.02 8.31 -8.13
CA ALA A 20 0.13 7.46 -8.34
C ALA A 20 1.01 7.96 -9.49
N ALA A 21 0.39 8.41 -10.59
CA ALA A 21 1.12 8.99 -11.72
C ALA A 21 1.85 10.30 -11.34
N GLU A 22 1.22 11.19 -10.55
CA GLU A 22 1.86 12.39 -9.98
C GLU A 22 3.09 12.05 -9.11
N MET A 23 3.07 10.88 -8.46
CA MET A 23 4.15 10.31 -7.66
C MET A 23 5.18 9.52 -8.49
N GLY A 24 5.03 9.47 -9.82
CA GLY A 24 5.92 8.75 -10.72
C GLY A 24 5.76 7.22 -10.66
N CYS A 25 4.64 6.71 -10.15
CA CYS A 25 4.30 5.29 -10.14
C CYS A 25 3.25 5.00 -11.22
N LEU A 26 3.62 4.23 -12.25
CA LEU A 26 2.71 3.87 -13.35
C LEU A 26 2.25 2.41 -13.28
N ALA A 27 2.95 1.58 -12.52
CA ALA A 27 2.62 0.19 -12.32
C ALA A 27 3.09 -0.28 -10.94
N PHE A 28 2.42 -1.30 -10.45
CA PHE A 28 2.81 -2.05 -9.28
C PHE A 28 3.30 -3.44 -9.69
N SER A 29 3.89 -4.20 -8.78
CA SER A 29 4.14 -5.61 -9.02
C SER A 29 3.71 -6.47 -7.84
N LEU A 30 3.30 -7.69 -8.18
CA LEU A 30 3.04 -8.75 -7.23
C LEU A 30 3.68 -10.03 -7.77
N LYS A 31 4.55 -10.66 -6.97
CA LYS A 31 5.36 -11.82 -7.32
C LYS A 31 6.16 -11.59 -8.61
N ASP A 32 6.78 -10.42 -8.72
CA ASP A 32 7.54 -9.95 -9.89
C ASP A 32 6.71 -9.78 -11.18
N GLU A 33 5.38 -9.90 -11.12
CA GLU A 33 4.49 -9.64 -12.27
C GLU A 33 4.03 -8.17 -12.25
N PRO A 34 4.35 -7.37 -13.27
CA PRO A 34 3.88 -5.98 -13.36
C PRO A 34 2.37 -5.93 -13.60
N ILE A 35 1.70 -5.06 -12.84
CA ILE A 35 0.26 -4.80 -12.89
C ILE A 35 0.10 -3.29 -13.09
N PRO A 36 -0.58 -2.85 -14.18
CA PRO A 36 -0.92 -1.45 -14.41
C PRO A 36 -1.62 -0.81 -13.19
N ALA A 37 -1.38 0.48 -12.94
CA ALA A 37 -1.91 1.17 -11.75
C ALA A 37 -3.45 1.17 -11.68
N ASP A 38 -4.12 1.38 -12.81
CA ASP A 38 -5.57 1.29 -12.95
C ASP A 38 -6.10 -0.07 -12.47
N VAL A 39 -5.52 -1.17 -12.97
CA VAL A 39 -5.88 -2.55 -12.59
C VAL A 39 -5.56 -2.84 -11.12
N ALA A 40 -4.42 -2.33 -10.63
CA ALA A 40 -4.03 -2.51 -9.23
C ALA A 40 -5.07 -1.87 -8.27
N MET A 41 -5.65 -0.74 -8.68
CA MET A 41 -6.56 0.09 -7.91
C MET A 41 -8.05 -0.14 -8.21
N GLU A 42 -8.40 -1.12 -9.04
CA GLU A 42 -9.79 -1.53 -9.20
C GLU A 42 -10.38 -2.05 -7.88
N ALA A 43 -11.73 -2.10 -7.80
CA ALA A 43 -12.46 -2.60 -6.63
C ALA A 43 -11.96 -3.98 -6.15
N SER A 44 -11.69 -4.89 -7.08
CA SER A 44 -11.16 -6.22 -6.84
C SER A 44 -9.64 -6.34 -7.06
N GLY A 45 -8.97 -5.20 -7.28
CA GLY A 45 -7.53 -5.13 -7.51
C GLY A 45 -6.73 -5.42 -6.24
N PRO A 46 -5.44 -5.79 -6.36
CA PRO A 46 -4.60 -6.15 -5.23
C PRO A 46 -4.34 -4.99 -4.25
N LEU A 47 -4.44 -3.74 -4.69
CA LEU A 47 -4.01 -2.59 -3.89
C LEU A 47 -5.17 -1.90 -3.17
N LEU A 48 -6.32 -1.70 -3.82
CA LEU A 48 -7.36 -0.83 -3.27
C LEU A 48 -7.91 -1.30 -1.91
N TRP A 49 -8.15 -2.60 -1.72
CA TRP A 49 -8.62 -3.11 -0.43
C TRP A 49 -7.57 -2.88 0.68
N ALA A 50 -6.27 -3.02 0.35
CA ALA A 50 -5.18 -2.76 1.30
C ALA A 50 -5.11 -1.27 1.68
N LEU A 51 -5.29 -0.36 0.71
CA LEU A 51 -5.40 1.07 0.97
C LEU A 51 -6.60 1.41 1.86
N VAL A 52 -7.74 0.73 1.70
CA VAL A 52 -8.92 0.90 2.56
C VAL A 52 -8.64 0.44 4.00
N LEU A 53 -7.95 -0.69 4.19
CA LEU A 53 -7.50 -1.12 5.53
C LEU A 53 -6.58 -0.07 6.16
N HIS A 54 -5.58 0.39 5.40
CA HIS A 54 -4.61 1.34 5.90
C HIS A 54 -5.27 2.69 6.25
N SER A 55 -6.17 3.19 5.40
CA SER A 55 -6.95 4.40 5.66
C SER A 55 -7.81 4.28 6.92
N THR A 56 -8.36 3.09 7.17
CA THR A 56 -9.12 2.78 8.40
C THR A 56 -8.21 2.87 9.62
N ALA A 57 -7.01 2.29 9.56
CA ALA A 57 -6.02 2.36 10.63
C ALA A 57 -5.58 3.82 10.90
N ILE A 58 -5.25 4.59 9.85
CA ILE A 58 -4.86 6.01 9.97
C ILE A 58 -5.98 6.83 10.64
N ALA A 59 -7.24 6.62 10.24
CA ALA A 59 -8.37 7.35 10.80
C ALA A 59 -8.61 7.04 12.28
N GLN A 60 -8.46 5.78 12.70
CA GLN A 60 -8.60 5.39 14.10
C GLN A 60 -7.44 5.96 14.94
N LEU A 61 -6.22 5.86 14.44
CA LEU A 61 -5.03 6.40 15.11
C LEU A 61 -5.11 7.93 15.22
N SER A 62 -5.42 8.64 14.15
CA SER A 62 -5.53 10.11 14.19
C SER A 62 -6.69 10.65 15.07
N GLY A 63 -7.54 9.77 15.60
CA GLY A 63 -8.72 10.15 16.40
C GLY A 63 -9.90 10.66 15.57
N ALA A 64 -9.84 10.50 14.23
CA ALA A 64 -10.96 10.79 13.34
C ALA A 64 -12.13 9.81 13.53
N SER A 65 -11.84 8.62 14.06
CA SER A 65 -12.82 7.61 14.47
C SER A 65 -12.48 7.05 15.85
N LYS A 66 -13.48 6.51 16.55
CA LYS A 66 -13.19 5.78 17.80
C LYS A 66 -12.52 4.43 17.51
N PRO A 67 -11.69 3.91 18.44
CA PRO A 67 -11.23 2.54 18.37
C PRO A 67 -12.42 1.57 18.24
N ASN A 68 -12.30 0.55 17.38
CA ASN A 68 -13.31 -0.47 17.12
C ASN A 68 -14.65 0.04 16.53
N GLU A 69 -14.73 1.31 16.13
CA GLU A 69 -15.87 1.79 15.37
C GLU A 69 -15.82 1.21 13.96
N VAL A 70 -16.96 0.72 13.48
CA VAL A 70 -17.11 0.14 12.15
C VAL A 70 -17.88 1.10 11.23
N ASN A 71 -17.64 1.00 9.92
CA ASN A 71 -18.39 1.74 8.89
C ASN A 71 -18.34 3.27 9.06
N PHE A 72 -17.24 3.82 9.58
CA PHE A 72 -17.06 5.26 9.70
C PHE A 72 -16.59 5.89 8.40
N LEU A 73 -15.76 5.20 7.60
CA LEU A 73 -15.42 5.62 6.24
C LEU A 73 -16.53 5.22 5.25
N PRO A 74 -16.73 6.00 4.18
CA PRO A 74 -17.63 5.66 3.07
C PRO A 74 -17.03 4.61 2.10
N LEU A 75 -16.06 3.85 2.58
CA LEU A 75 -15.38 2.75 1.89
C LEU A 75 -15.26 1.60 2.87
N THR A 76 -15.38 0.37 2.37
CA THR A 76 -15.24 -0.86 3.15
C THR A 76 -14.71 -1.97 2.28
N ILE A 77 -14.46 -3.11 2.90
CA ILE A 77 -13.99 -4.32 2.23
C ILE A 77 -15.03 -5.40 2.48
N ALA A 78 -15.47 -6.05 1.42
CA ALA A 78 -16.32 -7.22 1.50
C ALA A 78 -15.49 -8.46 1.12
N SER A 79 -15.72 -9.56 1.82
CA SER A 79 -15.24 -10.87 1.38
C SER A 79 -16.02 -11.28 0.13
N GLU A 80 -15.31 -11.45 -0.97
CA GLU A 80 -15.89 -11.81 -2.27
C GLU A 80 -15.09 -12.99 -2.85
N PRO A 81 -15.58 -14.24 -2.70
CA PRO A 81 -14.84 -15.43 -3.12
C PRO A 81 -14.48 -15.46 -4.62
N ASP A 82 -15.26 -14.76 -5.44
CA ASP A 82 -15.05 -14.69 -6.89
C ASP A 82 -14.04 -13.60 -7.30
N ALA A 83 -13.64 -12.72 -6.38
CA ALA A 83 -12.60 -11.73 -6.63
C ALA A 83 -11.20 -12.38 -6.63
N PRO A 84 -10.22 -11.90 -7.44
CA PRO A 84 -8.90 -12.51 -7.55
C PRO A 84 -8.14 -12.68 -6.23
N TYR A 85 -8.42 -11.82 -5.25
CA TYR A 85 -7.80 -11.81 -3.92
C TYR A 85 -8.80 -12.12 -2.79
N GLY A 86 -10.00 -12.63 -3.11
CA GLY A 86 -11.04 -12.94 -2.13
C GLY A 86 -11.64 -11.72 -1.41
N SER A 87 -11.29 -10.51 -1.85
CA SER A 87 -11.65 -9.23 -1.24
C SER A 87 -12.02 -8.22 -2.31
N GLU A 88 -13.02 -7.41 -2.03
CA GLU A 88 -13.46 -6.33 -2.90
C GLU A 88 -13.70 -5.06 -2.07
N ALA A 89 -13.12 -3.94 -2.49
CA ALA A 89 -13.44 -2.64 -1.94
C ALA A 89 -14.85 -2.21 -2.41
N ARG A 90 -15.66 -1.68 -1.51
CA ARG A 90 -17.02 -1.22 -1.80
C ARG A 90 -17.26 0.17 -1.23
N ILE A 91 -17.99 0.99 -1.97
CA ILE A 91 -18.53 2.24 -1.43
C ILE A 91 -19.75 1.91 -0.59
N GLN A 92 -19.81 2.50 0.60
CA GLN A 92 -20.95 2.38 1.49
C GLN A 92 -21.25 3.71 2.16
N GLN A 93 -22.36 3.78 2.90
CA GLN A 93 -22.62 4.94 3.74
C GLN A 93 -21.64 4.95 4.93
N GLY A 94 -20.82 6.00 4.98
CA GLY A 94 -19.93 6.30 6.12
C GLY A 94 -20.44 7.49 6.95
N ARG A 95 -19.87 7.64 8.15
CA ARG A 95 -20.07 8.83 9.00
C ARG A 95 -19.16 9.98 8.59
N LEU A 96 -17.97 9.65 8.10
CA LEU A 96 -16.98 10.59 7.60
C LEU A 96 -17.26 10.96 6.14
N PRO A 97 -16.94 12.19 5.72
CA PRO A 97 -17.10 12.62 4.34
C PRO A 97 -16.19 11.84 3.37
N MET A 98 -16.66 11.63 2.13
CA MET A 98 -15.84 11.03 1.06
C MET A 98 -14.53 11.78 0.82
N ALA A 99 -14.53 13.12 0.91
CA ALA A 99 -13.31 13.91 0.78
C ALA A 99 -12.23 13.53 1.80
N LEU A 100 -12.62 13.25 3.05
CA LEU A 100 -11.67 12.79 4.06
C LEU A 100 -11.17 11.37 3.75
N ALA A 101 -12.06 10.50 3.28
CA ALA A 101 -11.69 9.15 2.88
C ALA A 101 -10.67 9.14 1.73
N LEU A 102 -10.85 10.02 0.74
CA LEU A 102 -9.91 10.17 -0.37
C LEU A 102 -8.56 10.70 0.09
N ASN A 103 -8.52 11.67 1.02
CA ASN A 103 -7.25 12.14 1.58
C ASN A 103 -6.51 11.03 2.35
N LEU A 104 -7.24 10.16 3.06
CA LEU A 104 -6.64 9.04 3.78
C LEU A 104 -6.14 7.95 2.83
N LEU A 105 -6.89 7.68 1.74
CA LEU A 105 -6.44 6.78 0.69
C LEU A 105 -5.19 7.32 -0.03
N ASP A 106 -5.14 8.63 -0.30
CA ASP A 106 -3.99 9.29 -0.91
C ASP A 106 -2.75 9.17 -0.01
N ALA A 107 -2.89 9.42 1.29
CA ALA A 107 -1.83 9.21 2.27
C ALA A 107 -1.38 7.73 2.35
N ALA A 108 -2.34 6.80 2.30
CA ALA A 108 -2.04 5.36 2.29
C ALA A 108 -1.32 4.94 1.00
N LEU A 109 -1.67 5.54 -0.14
CA LEU A 109 -1.06 5.30 -1.44
C LEU A 109 0.36 5.85 -1.49
N GLU A 110 0.56 7.10 -1.04
CA GLU A 110 1.88 7.70 -0.90
C GLU A 110 2.78 6.82 -0.05
N HIS A 111 2.25 6.33 1.07
CA HIS A 111 2.97 5.40 1.93
C HIS A 111 3.36 4.10 1.22
N ALA A 112 2.43 3.46 0.51
CA ALA A 112 2.70 2.24 -0.24
C ALA A 112 3.82 2.44 -1.28
N ILE A 113 3.76 3.55 -2.02
CA ILE A 113 4.77 3.93 -3.00
C ILE A 113 6.13 4.17 -2.33
N CYS A 114 6.16 4.96 -1.25
CA CYS A 114 7.39 5.24 -0.51
C CYS A 114 8.02 3.99 0.10
N VAL A 115 7.21 3.08 0.65
CA VAL A 115 7.70 1.80 1.18
C VAL A 115 8.35 0.98 0.05
N GLY A 116 7.75 0.94 -1.13
CA GLY A 116 8.32 0.28 -2.29
C GLY A 116 9.61 0.93 -2.79
N MET A 117 9.63 2.26 -2.95
CA MET A 117 10.84 3.01 -3.33
C MET A 117 11.98 2.76 -2.32
N HIS A 118 11.68 2.86 -1.03
CA HIS A 118 12.62 2.59 0.05
C HIS A 118 13.15 1.15 0.01
N ASN A 119 12.28 0.17 -0.24
CA ASN A 119 12.68 -1.23 -0.38
C ASN A 119 13.67 -1.45 -1.53
N LEU A 120 13.45 -0.76 -2.66
CA LEU A 120 14.32 -0.78 -3.82
C LEU A 120 15.60 0.08 -3.64
N GLY A 121 15.68 0.86 -2.57
CA GLY A 121 16.83 1.71 -2.24
C GLY A 121 16.85 3.05 -2.98
N TYR A 122 15.69 3.53 -3.44
CA TYR A 122 15.55 4.82 -4.12
C TYR A 122 14.96 5.90 -3.22
N LYS A 123 15.44 7.12 -3.42
CA LYS A 123 14.73 8.34 -3.03
C LYS A 123 13.73 8.77 -4.10
N PRO A 124 12.70 9.57 -3.76
CA PRO A 124 11.79 10.15 -4.75
C PRO A 124 12.50 10.87 -5.90
N SER A 125 13.51 11.70 -5.60
CA SER A 125 14.27 12.43 -6.63
C SER A 125 15.10 11.53 -7.56
N GLU A 126 15.51 10.36 -7.09
CA GLU A 126 16.23 9.34 -7.88
C GLU A 126 15.25 8.49 -8.69
N TRP A 127 14.11 8.15 -8.10
CA TRP A 127 13.02 7.42 -8.74
C TRP A 127 12.50 8.14 -9.98
N ASP A 128 12.29 9.46 -9.87
CA ASP A 128 11.80 10.27 -10.98
C ASP A 128 12.80 10.39 -12.16
N GLN A 129 14.04 9.90 -12.01
CA GLN A 129 15.02 9.86 -13.09
C GLN A 129 15.05 8.51 -13.81
N LEU A 130 14.35 7.49 -13.29
CA LEU A 130 14.30 6.16 -13.90
C LEU A 130 13.46 6.16 -15.18
N PRO A 131 13.74 5.28 -16.15
CA PRO A 131 12.83 5.00 -17.25
C PRO A 131 11.45 4.56 -16.74
N GLU A 132 10.37 4.98 -17.41
CA GLU A 132 8.98 4.65 -17.00
C GLU A 132 8.76 3.15 -16.79
N ASN A 133 9.34 2.30 -17.63
CA ASN A 133 9.23 0.84 -17.55
C ASN A 133 9.98 0.23 -16.35
N GLU A 134 10.80 1.01 -15.66
CA GLU A 134 11.50 0.61 -14.42
C GLU A 134 10.81 1.17 -13.17
N ARG A 135 9.85 2.09 -13.32
CA ARG A 135 9.08 2.68 -12.22
C ARG A 135 7.93 1.79 -11.77
N VAL A 136 8.27 0.58 -11.34
CA VAL A 136 7.32 -0.44 -10.88
C VAL A 136 7.48 -0.66 -9.38
N ILE A 137 6.41 -0.41 -8.61
CA ILE A 137 6.42 -0.50 -7.15
C ILE A 137 6.04 -1.93 -6.67
N PRO A 138 6.92 -2.66 -5.98
CA PRO A 138 6.56 -3.96 -5.40
C PRO A 138 5.58 -3.78 -4.23
N LEU A 139 4.49 -4.57 -4.22
CA LEU A 139 3.44 -4.46 -3.21
C LEU A 139 3.73 -5.24 -1.92
N GLU A 140 4.55 -6.29 -1.99
CA GLU A 140 4.82 -7.16 -0.84
C GLU A 140 5.46 -6.43 0.34
N PRO A 141 6.42 -5.50 0.16
CA PRO A 141 6.95 -4.71 1.28
C PRO A 141 5.85 -3.90 1.98
N TYR A 142 4.91 -3.34 1.21
CA TYR A 142 3.78 -2.59 1.77
C TYR A 142 2.80 -3.51 2.51
N PHE A 143 2.47 -4.68 1.96
CA PHE A 143 1.60 -5.64 2.64
C PHE A 143 2.21 -6.16 3.94
N ALA A 144 3.53 -6.39 3.95
CA ALA A 144 4.24 -6.77 5.15
C ALA A 144 4.17 -5.66 6.20
N ASP A 145 4.45 -4.41 5.82
CA ASP A 145 4.37 -3.27 6.73
C ASP A 145 2.95 -3.06 7.29
N LEU A 146 1.91 -3.18 6.46
CA LEU A 146 0.52 -3.08 6.90
C LEU A 146 0.20 -4.10 8.00
N GLN A 147 0.67 -5.34 7.86
CA GLN A 147 0.46 -6.42 8.83
C GLN A 147 1.28 -6.26 10.11
N THR A 148 2.50 -5.74 10.00
CA THR A 148 3.44 -5.68 11.14
C THR A 148 3.38 -4.39 11.93
N SER A 149 2.93 -3.30 11.30
CA SER A 149 3.07 -1.94 11.83
C SER A 149 1.72 -1.25 12.05
N TRP A 150 0.72 -1.52 11.19
CA TRP A 150 -0.53 -0.73 11.16
C TRP A 150 -1.77 -1.50 11.62
N VAL A 151 -1.88 -2.78 11.28
CA VAL A 151 -3.03 -3.63 11.60
C VAL A 151 -2.57 -4.70 12.60
N THR A 152 -2.29 -4.26 13.82
CA THR A 152 -1.76 -5.12 14.90
C THR A 152 -2.71 -5.17 16.10
N GLU A 153 -2.66 -6.27 16.86
CA GLU A 153 -3.47 -6.42 18.08
C GLU A 153 -3.20 -5.29 19.10
N ALA A 154 -1.95 -4.82 19.19
CA ALA A 154 -1.58 -3.72 20.08
C ALA A 154 -2.28 -2.40 19.71
N LEU A 155 -2.52 -2.14 18.43
CA LEU A 155 -3.22 -0.94 17.97
C LEU A 155 -4.75 -1.10 18.06
N GLU A 156 -5.27 -2.29 17.77
CA GLU A 156 -6.72 -2.55 17.77
C GLU A 156 -7.31 -2.68 19.18
N GLN A 157 -6.58 -3.34 20.09
CA GLN A 157 -7.10 -3.77 21.41
C GLN A 157 -6.26 -3.30 22.59
N GLY A 158 -5.05 -2.78 22.34
CA GLY A 158 -4.17 -2.26 23.40
C GLY A 158 -4.77 -1.07 24.14
N ASP A 159 -4.28 -0.85 25.36
CA ASP A 159 -4.59 0.38 26.07
C ASP A 159 -3.93 1.59 25.38
N THR A 160 -4.30 2.81 25.79
CA THR A 160 -3.75 4.03 25.18
C THR A 160 -2.22 4.11 25.26
N LYS A 161 -1.60 3.55 26.31
CA LYS A 161 -0.15 3.57 26.46
C LYS A 161 0.49 2.63 25.46
N ASP A 162 -0.04 1.41 25.31
CA ASP A 162 0.45 0.42 24.35
C ASP A 162 0.26 0.90 22.92
N GLN A 163 -0.86 1.58 22.62
CA GLN A 163 -1.09 2.20 21.32
C GLN A 163 -0.06 3.29 21.00
N ILE A 164 0.27 4.16 21.97
CA ILE A 164 1.29 5.21 21.79
C ILE A 164 2.68 4.59 21.58
N LEU A 165 3.01 3.52 22.29
CA LEU A 165 4.31 2.85 22.18
C LEU A 165 4.51 2.14 20.83
N ASN A 166 3.42 1.66 20.23
CA ASN A 166 3.44 0.96 18.94
C ASN A 166 2.98 1.86 17.78
N TRP A 167 2.93 3.17 17.98
CA TRP A 167 2.41 4.11 17.00
C TRP A 167 3.28 4.12 15.73
N PRO A 168 2.75 3.71 14.56
CA PRO A 168 3.52 3.67 13.34
C PRO A 168 3.72 5.08 12.76
N THR A 169 4.83 5.27 12.06
CA THR A 169 5.11 6.52 11.34
C THR A 169 4.69 6.35 9.88
N LEU A 170 3.86 7.26 9.40
CA LEU A 170 3.56 7.35 7.98
C LEU A 170 4.82 7.81 7.23
N LEU A 171 5.40 6.92 6.43
CA LEU A 171 6.45 7.27 5.48
C LEU A 171 5.82 8.03 4.31
N ASP A 172 6.30 9.24 4.04
CA ASP A 172 5.88 10.13 2.95
C ASP A 172 7.09 10.54 2.09
N PHE A 173 6.84 11.21 0.97
CA PHE A 173 7.90 11.62 0.03
C PHE A 173 8.94 12.52 0.71
N GLN A 174 8.49 13.45 1.55
CA GLN A 174 9.38 14.40 2.24
C GLN A 174 10.32 13.68 3.20
N THR A 175 9.80 12.72 3.95
CA THR A 175 10.53 11.89 4.91
C THR A 175 11.51 10.98 4.19
N LEU A 176 11.07 10.32 3.11
CA LEU A 176 11.92 9.42 2.33
C LEU A 176 13.05 10.17 1.60
N GLU A 177 12.76 11.33 1.02
CA GLU A 177 13.77 12.18 0.37
C GLU A 177 14.87 12.58 1.36
N SER A 178 14.47 12.91 2.58
CA SER A 178 15.35 13.31 3.68
C SER A 178 16.07 12.14 4.35
N ALA A 179 15.65 10.90 4.08
CA ALA A 179 16.28 9.73 4.64
C ALA A 179 17.75 9.68 4.21
N LYS A 180 18.65 9.39 5.16
CA LYS A 180 20.01 8.99 4.80
C LYS A 180 19.89 7.72 3.95
N PRO A 181 20.74 7.52 2.92
CA PRO A 181 20.72 6.29 2.14
C PRO A 181 20.80 5.10 3.10
N GLY A 182 19.67 4.43 3.31
CA GLY A 182 19.57 3.21 4.09
C GLY A 182 20.16 2.13 3.21
N ALA A 183 21.15 1.39 3.74
CA ALA A 183 21.80 0.29 3.06
C ALA A 183 20.77 -0.55 2.32
N ALA A 184 20.82 -0.51 0.98
CA ALA A 184 20.09 -1.44 0.14
C ALA A 184 20.23 -2.82 0.78
N LEU A 185 19.09 -3.51 1.00
CA LEU A 185 19.11 -4.94 1.25
C LEU A 185 20.05 -5.53 0.20
N SER A 186 21.19 -6.05 0.68
CA SER A 186 22.27 -6.55 -0.16
C SER A 186 21.66 -7.33 -1.31
N LYS A 187 21.94 -6.90 -2.54
CA LYS A 187 21.81 -7.73 -3.74
C LYS A 187 22.72 -8.94 -3.56
N ASP A 188 22.28 -9.91 -2.79
CA ASP A 188 22.88 -11.23 -2.76
C ASP A 188 22.30 -12.05 -3.92
N SER A 189 22.45 -11.50 -5.12
CA SER A 189 22.11 -12.11 -6.39
C SER A 189 23.32 -12.80 -7.02
N SER A 190 24.23 -13.38 -6.22
CA SER A 190 25.39 -14.10 -6.80
C SER A 190 25.83 -15.39 -6.10
N LEU A 191 25.23 -15.84 -4.99
CA LEU A 191 25.73 -17.03 -4.28
C LEU A 191 24.97 -18.36 -4.45
N ASN A 192 23.93 -18.44 -5.29
CA ASN A 192 23.21 -19.72 -5.50
C ASN A 192 23.18 -20.28 -6.94
N ARG A 193 23.97 -19.73 -7.88
CA ARG A 193 24.14 -20.33 -9.23
C ARG A 193 25.42 -21.15 -9.41
N SER A 194 26.31 -21.24 -8.42
CA SER A 194 27.57 -21.96 -8.53
C SER A 194 27.57 -23.39 -7.94
N ARG A 195 26.40 -23.93 -7.56
CA ARG A 195 26.29 -25.31 -7.02
C ARG A 195 25.68 -26.34 -7.98
N ILE A 196 25.37 -25.95 -9.21
CA ILE A 196 24.98 -26.87 -10.28
C ILE A 196 25.96 -26.68 -11.43
N LEU A 197 27.14 -27.30 -11.33
CA LEU A 197 28.10 -27.63 -12.41
C LEU A 197 29.48 -27.84 -11.78
N ASN A 198 29.66 -28.96 -11.08
CA ASN A 198 30.95 -29.67 -10.96
C ASN A 198 30.77 -30.81 -9.97
N MET A 199 30.23 -31.94 -10.41
CA MET A 199 30.59 -33.29 -9.95
C MET A 199 29.88 -34.29 -10.86
N SER A 200 30.32 -34.40 -12.12
CA SER A 200 30.03 -35.57 -12.95
C SER A 200 31.18 -35.78 -13.95
N SER A 201 32.03 -36.74 -13.58
CA SER A 201 32.91 -37.56 -14.42
C SER A 201 34.25 -36.95 -14.89
N PRO A 202 35.30 -37.76 -15.17
CA PRO A 202 35.34 -39.22 -15.25
C PRO A 202 36.52 -39.91 -14.51
N SER A 203 36.35 -41.22 -14.23
CA SER A 203 37.40 -42.24 -14.32
C SER A 203 36.76 -43.53 -14.82
#